data_AF-A0A5C4SSW0-F1
#
_entry.id   AF-A0A5C4SSW0-F1
#
_cell.length_a   1.000
_cell.length_b   1.000
_cell.length_c   1.000
_cell.angle_alpha   90.00
_cell.angle_beta   90.00
_cell.angle_gamma   90.00
#
_symmetry.space_group_name_H-M   'P 1'
#
loop_
_entity.id
_entity.type
_entity.pdbx_description
1 polymer ?
#
loop_
_entity_poly.entity_id
_entity_poly.type
_entity_poly.pdbx_seq_one_letter_code
_entity_poly.pdbx_strand_id
1 'polypeptide(L)'
;MVNHVAIASVGFAVFVFMGLILLGAEAMRKTRGESSLLKGQRDIADEYGWGDFEGFKQHPQMLMVQVLGLRFATLAAFCFTCWHAASAVNFL
;
A
#
# COMPACT_ATOMS: atom_id res chain seq x y z
N MET A 1 30.63 -2.35 -10.18
CA MET A 1 29.63 -1.74 -11.09
C MET A 1 28.26 -1.92 -10.47
N VAL A 2 27.49 -0.84 -10.31
CA VAL A 2 26.09 -0.93 -9.86
C VAL A 2 25.24 -1.35 -11.05
N ASN A 3 24.52 -2.48 -10.95
CA ASN A 3 23.62 -2.91 -12.01
C ASN A 3 22.29 -2.15 -11.92
N HIS A 4 22.27 -0.94 -12.48
CA HIS A 4 21.10 -0.05 -12.45
C HIS A 4 19.85 -0.66 -13.09
N VAL A 5 20.01 -1.56 -14.07
CA VAL A 5 18.88 -2.27 -14.71
C VAL A 5 18.22 -3.23 -13.73
N ALA A 6 19.01 -4.04 -13.02
CA ALA A 6 18.49 -4.96 -12.00
C ALA A 6 17.78 -4.18 -10.88
N ILE A 7 18.36 -3.08 -10.40
CA ILE A 7 17.77 -2.26 -9.33
C ILE A 7 16.47 -1.58 -9.80
N ALA A 8 16.43 -1.08 -11.04
CA ALA A 8 15.20 -0.52 -11.61
C ALA A 8 14.08 -1.57 -11.70
N SER A 9 14.40 -2.81 -12.08
CA SER A 9 13.39 -3.88 -12.17
C SER A 9 12.78 -4.22 -10.80
N VAL A 10 13.60 -4.26 -9.75
CA VAL A 10 13.16 -4.45 -8.37
C VAL A 10 12.31 -3.26 -7.91
N GLY A 11 12.75 -2.03 -8.20
CA GLY A 11 11.98 -0.82 -7.90
C GLY A 11 10.60 -0.83 -8.55
N PHE A 12 10.52 -1.25 -9.82
CA PHE A 12 9.25 -1.36 -10.54
C PHE A 12 8.31 -2.39 -9.92
N ALA A 13 8.83 -3.56 -9.54
CA ALA A 13 8.04 -4.59 -8.86
C ALA A 13 7.48 -4.07 -7.52
N VAL A 14 8.29 -3.35 -6.74
CA VAL A 14 7.86 -2.71 -5.50
C VAL A 14 6.78 -1.65 -5.77
N PHE A 15 6.93 -0.83 -6.80
CA PHE A 15 5.92 0.15 -7.21
C PHE A 15 4.57 -0.51 -7.54
N VAL A 16 4.57 -1.57 -8.36
CA VAL A 16 3.35 -2.30 -8.71
C VAL A 16 2.69 -2.90 -7.47
N PHE A 17 3.49 -3.54 -6.61
CA PHE A 17 2.99 -4.12 -5.36
C PHE A 17 2.36 -3.07 -4.45
N MET A 18 3.02 -1.93 -4.25
CA MET A 18 2.49 -0.83 -3.45
C MET A 18 1.22 -0.23 -4.06
N GLY A 19 1.15 -0.13 -5.39
CA GLY A 19 -0.04 0.29 -6.11
C GLY A 19 -1.24 -0.63 -5.86
N LEU A 20 -1.03 -1.95 -5.87
CA LEU A 20 -2.10 -2.93 -5.56
C LEU A 20 -2.59 -2.80 -4.12
N ILE A 21 -1.68 -2.63 -3.16
CA ILE A 21 -2.05 -2.40 -1.75
C ILE A 21 -2.83 -1.09 -1.60
N LEU A 22 -2.40 -0.02 -2.28
CA LEU A 22 -3.08 1.27 -2.25
C LEU A 22 -4.52 1.14 -2.80
N LEU A 23 -4.72 0.45 -3.91
CA LEU A 23 -6.05 0.18 -4.46
C LEU A 23 -6.93 -0.59 -3.47
N GLY A 24 -6.37 -1.60 -2.81
CA GLY A 24 -7.06 -2.35 -1.76
C GLY A 24 -7.45 -1.48 -0.56
N ALA A 25 -6.54 -0.61 -0.10
CA ALA A 25 -6.81 0.32 1.00
C ALA A 25 -7.85 1.38 0.63
N GLU A 26 -7.83 1.90 -0.60
CA GLU A 26 -8.85 2.83 -1.08
C GLU A 26 -10.23 2.17 -1.22
N ALA A 27 -10.28 0.93 -1.72
CA ALA A 27 -11.51 0.15 -1.77
C ALA A 27 -12.06 -0.06 -0.36
N MET A 28 -11.23 -0.49 0.59
CA MET A 28 -11.62 -0.69 1.99
C MET A 28 -12.15 0.61 2.62
N ARG A 29 -11.50 1.75 2.36
CA ARG A 29 -11.97 3.07 2.82
C ARG A 29 -13.34 3.44 2.25
N LYS A 30 -13.59 3.14 0.97
CA LYS A 30 -14.87 3.45 0.30
C LYS A 30 -16.00 2.52 0.73
N THR A 31 -15.72 1.23 0.93
CA THR A 31 -16.76 0.21 1.21
C THR A 31 -16.88 -0.15 2.68
N ARG A 32 -16.22 0.56 3.59
CA ARG A 32 -16.20 0.25 5.04
C ARG A 32 -17.59 0.11 5.66
N GLY A 33 -18.52 0.99 5.28
CA GLY A 33 -19.88 1.03 5.83
C GLY A 33 -20.81 -0.02 5.24
N GLU A 34 -20.46 -0.58 4.07
CA GLU A 34 -21.35 -1.43 3.26
C GLU A 34 -20.85 -2.88 3.15
N SER A 35 -19.59 -3.14 3.50
CA SER A 35 -18.97 -4.46 3.37
C SER A 35 -19.35 -5.37 4.53
N SER A 36 -20.14 -6.41 4.22
CA SER A 36 -20.40 -7.54 5.11
C SER A 36 -19.13 -8.28 5.52
N LEU A 37 -18.09 -8.24 4.68
CA LEU A 37 -16.79 -8.88 4.92
C LEU A 37 -16.01 -8.15 6.02
N LEU A 38 -16.00 -6.81 5.99
CA LEU A 38 -15.35 -6.01 7.05
C LEU A 38 -16.12 -6.09 8.38
N LYS A 39 -17.45 -6.20 8.30
CA LYS A 39 -18.28 -6.47 9.48
C LYS A 39 -17.95 -7.85 10.07
N GLY A 40 -17.91 -8.89 9.26
CA GLY A 40 -17.54 -10.24 9.69
C GLY A 40 -16.12 -10.31 10.29
N GLN A 41 -15.16 -9.53 9.76
CA GLN A 41 -13.83 -9.42 10.38
C GLN A 41 -13.87 -8.77 11.76
N ARG A 42 -14.72 -7.77 12.00
CA ARG A 42 -14.91 -7.20 13.34
C ARG A 42 -15.57 -8.20 14.27
N ASP A 43 -16.60 -8.89 13.81
CA ASP A 43 -17.34 -9.87 14.62
C ASP A 43 -16.40 -11.03 15.05
N ILE A 44 -15.57 -11.53 14.13
CA ILE A 44 -14.52 -12.51 14.43
C ILE A 44 -13.49 -11.92 15.40
N ALA A 45 -12.98 -10.71 15.14
CA ALA A 45 -11.98 -10.08 16.01
C ALA A 45 -12.53 -9.87 17.44
N ASP A 46 -13.81 -9.53 17.57
CA ASP A 46 -14.49 -9.35 18.85
C ASP A 46 -14.58 -10.67 19.63
N GLU A 47 -14.86 -11.78 18.95
CA GLU A 47 -14.87 -13.13 19.54
C GLU A 47 -13.51 -13.53 20.16
N TYR A 48 -12.40 -13.05 19.58
CA TYR A 48 -11.05 -13.29 20.11
C TYR A 48 -10.55 -12.20 21.08
N GLY A 49 -11.36 -11.16 21.36
CA GLY A 49 -10.98 -10.04 22.23
C GLY A 49 -10.14 -8.94 21.57
N TRP A 50 -10.10 -8.90 20.24
CA TRP A 50 -9.37 -7.91 19.41
C TRP A 50 -10.32 -6.94 18.67
N GLY A 51 -11.62 -6.97 18.99
CA GLY A 51 -12.65 -6.16 18.34
C GLY A 51 -12.35 -4.67 18.35
N ASP A 52 -11.88 -4.13 19.47
CA ASP A 52 -11.50 -2.71 19.60
C ASP A 52 -10.31 -2.33 18.70
N PHE A 53 -9.32 -3.21 18.61
CA PHE A 53 -8.13 -2.97 17.77
C PHE A 53 -8.49 -3.00 16.28
N GLU A 54 -9.36 -3.92 15.89
CA GLU A 54 -9.84 -4.04 14.52
C GLU A 54 -10.80 -2.88 14.16
N GLY A 55 -11.63 -2.45 15.12
CA GLY A 55 -12.45 -1.25 15.00
C GLY A 55 -11.63 0.03 14.82
N PHE A 56 -10.52 0.16 15.56
CA PHE A 56 -9.58 1.27 15.47
C PHE A 56 -8.84 1.30 14.12
N LYS A 57 -8.34 0.16 13.65
CA LYS A 57 -7.71 0.06 12.31
C LYS A 57 -8.64 0.50 11.19
N GLN A 58 -9.91 0.13 11.31
CA GLN A 58 -10.89 0.48 10.31
C GLN A 58 -11.39 1.92 10.47
N HIS A 59 -11.04 2.65 11.54
CA HIS A 59 -11.49 4.04 11.76
C HIS A 59 -11.22 4.94 10.54
N PRO A 60 -12.14 5.85 10.14
CA PRO A 60 -12.05 6.54 8.85
C PRO A 60 -10.78 7.39 8.72
N GLN A 61 -10.35 7.97 9.85
CA GLN A 61 -9.11 8.75 9.92
C GLN A 61 -7.88 7.86 9.79
N MET A 62 -7.87 6.67 10.40
CA MET A 62 -6.75 5.71 10.29
C MET A 62 -6.62 5.18 8.86
N LEU A 63 -7.74 4.80 8.23
CA LEU A 63 -7.75 4.41 6.82
C LEU A 63 -7.31 5.56 5.90
N MET A 64 -7.67 6.80 6.22
CA MET A 64 -7.22 7.96 5.45
C MET A 64 -5.70 8.17 5.56
N VAL A 65 -5.15 8.08 6.78
CA VAL A 65 -3.69 8.16 7.01
C VAL A 65 -2.96 7.00 6.31
N GLN A 66 -3.51 5.78 6.37
CA GLN A 66 -2.95 4.62 5.68
C GLN A 66 -2.91 4.83 4.16
N VAL A 67 -4.02 5.26 3.55
CA VAL A 67 -4.08 5.58 2.12
C VAL A 67 -3.08 6.68 1.76
N LEU A 68 -2.98 7.73 2.58
CA LEU A 68 -2.02 8.82 2.34
C LEU A 68 -0.57 8.32 2.39
N GLY A 69 -0.21 7.53 3.41
CA GLY A 69 1.12 6.93 3.53
C GLY A 69 1.45 6.01 2.36
N LEU A 70 0.49 5.17 1.93
CA LEU A 70 0.65 4.30 0.76
C LEU A 70 0.82 5.09 -0.54
N ARG A 71 0.15 6.23 -0.71
CA ARG A 71 0.36 7.13 -1.87
C ARG A 71 1.78 7.67 -1.91
N PHE A 72 2.28 8.18 -0.78
CA PHE A 72 3.66 8.67 -0.69
C PHE A 72 4.69 7.57 -0.97
N ALA A 73 4.50 6.39 -0.39
CA ALA A 73 5.41 5.27 -0.60
C ALA A 73 5.37 4.76 -2.05
N THR A 74 4.19 4.71 -2.67
CA THR A 74 4.03 4.36 -4.09
C THR A 74 4.74 5.39 -4.98
N LEU A 75 4.58 6.69 -4.71
CA LEU A 75 5.29 7.74 -5.43
C LEU A 75 6.82 7.63 -5.26
N ALA A 76 7.29 7.36 -4.04
CA ALA A 76 8.72 7.18 -3.78
C ALA A 76 9.30 5.99 -4.55
N ALA A 77 8.59 4.85 -4.58
CA ALA A 77 8.99 3.68 -5.36
C ALA A 77 9.04 3.96 -6.86
N PHE A 78 8.09 4.74 -7.38
CA PHE A 78 8.11 5.19 -8.78
C PHE A 78 9.32 6.07 -9.08
N CYS A 79 9.56 7.11 -8.27
CA CYS A 79 10.71 7.99 -8.43
C CYS A 79 12.05 7.24 -8.35
N PHE A 80 12.18 6.29 -7.40
CA PHE A 80 13.34 5.42 -7.28
C PHE A 80 13.59 4.61 -8.55
N THR A 81 12.54 3.99 -9.09
CA THR A 81 12.59 3.24 -10.36
C THR A 81 13.06 4.12 -11.50
N CYS A 82 12.47 5.30 -11.66
CA CYS A 82 12.82 6.25 -12.72
C CYS A 82 14.28 6.73 -12.61
N TRP A 83 14.76 7.01 -11.40
CA TRP A 83 16.15 7.40 -11.16
C TRP A 83 17.14 6.32 -11.59
N HIS A 84 16.88 5.07 -11.21
CA HIS A 84 17.73 3.95 -11.60
C HIS A 84 17.63 3.63 -13.10
N ALA A 85 16.45 3.75 -13.70
CA ALA A 85 16.28 3.58 -15.15
C ALA A 85 17.05 4.66 -15.93
N ALA A 86 16.94 5.94 -15.54
CA ALA A 86 17.67 7.04 -16.17
C ALA A 86 19.19 6.89 -16.00
N SER A 87 19.64 6.44 -14.82
CA SER A 87 21.05 6.15 -14.58
C SER A 87 21.55 5.01 -15.46
N ALA A 88 20.77 3.94 -15.65
CA ALA A 88 21.15 2.84 -16.53
C ALA A 88 21.38 3.30 -17.98
N VAL A 89 20.56 4.25 -18.47
CA VAL A 89 20.68 4.80 -19.82
C VAL A 89 21.88 5.75 -19.98
N ASN A 90 22.18 6.56 -18.96
CA ASN A 90 23.26 7.55 -19.02
C ASN A 90 24.67 6.98 -18.73
N PHE A 91 24.75 5.79 -18.11
CA PHE A 91 26.02 5.13 -17.78
C PHE A 91 26.27 3.85 -18.61
N LEU A 92 25.50 3.64 -19.68
CA LEU A 92 25.75 2.69 -20.77
C LEU A 92 26.67 3.33 -21.82
#